data_AF-A0A2N1U675-F1
#
_entry.id   AF-A0A2N1U675-F1
#
_cell.length_a   1.000
_cell.length_b   1.000
_cell.length_c   1.000
_cell.angle_alpha   90.00
_cell.angle_beta   90.00
_cell.angle_gamma   90.00
#
_symmetry.space_group_name_H-M   'P 1'
#
loop_
_entity.id
_entity.type
_entity.pdbx_description
1 polymer ?
#
loop_
_entity_poly.entity_id
_entity_poly.type
_entity_poly.pdbx_seq_one_letter_code
_entity_poly.pdbx_strand_id
1 'polypeptide(L)'
;MAIVRIFLVLVFIAALPAHSAEKKAEVVPVVADLLLGGWMNGNWLDAETIASHVPAGLVYKTYSFDGPQSDTTGFAPRYEEEGCEHYSIDFDDGCVTSDTLLAVGSRHNGMPRRPRLQTDGLKPYEELVAGYLKKNGIFAEPQIQQVVRVDLDGDGSEEVVVVAGNADASNTRFVENTYSLVLFRRLVNGKVLTDILHEHYYHENSEGMADSPSSYETVFAVDINGDGVLELLLYGRYYEGFWYEIYEFSSKGLKKVLSAGLGA
;
A
#
# COMPACT_ATOMS: atom_id res chain seq x y z
N MET A 1 -63.17 46.81 -34.15
CA MET A 1 -62.26 45.80 -34.74
C MET A 1 -60.88 46.44 -34.80
N ALA A 2 -60.07 46.25 -33.76
CA ALA A 2 -58.75 46.88 -33.63
C ALA A 2 -57.70 45.77 -33.43
N ILE A 3 -56.71 45.74 -34.32
CA ILE A 3 -55.63 44.75 -34.34
C ILE A 3 -54.50 45.26 -33.43
N VAL A 4 -54.26 44.57 -32.32
CA VAL A 4 -53.10 44.81 -31.46
C VAL A 4 -51.94 43.96 -31.97
N ARG A 5 -50.85 44.60 -32.42
CA ARG A 5 -49.59 43.93 -32.77
C ARG A 5 -48.67 43.92 -31.53
N ILE A 6 -48.37 42.73 -31.02
CA ILE A 6 -47.38 42.52 -29.96
C ILE A 6 -46.01 42.38 -30.62
N PHE A 7 -45.09 43.30 -30.28
CA PHE A 7 -43.67 43.18 -30.63
C PHE A 7 -42.97 42.32 -29.56
N LEU A 8 -42.40 41.19 -29.97
CA LEU A 8 -41.57 40.35 -29.12
C LEU A 8 -40.13 40.90 -29.18
N VAL A 9 -39.61 41.39 -28.07
CA VAL A 9 -38.19 41.78 -27.94
C VAL A 9 -37.41 40.56 -27.44
N LEU A 10 -36.53 40.02 -28.29
CA LEU A 10 -35.58 38.98 -27.94
C LEU A 10 -34.36 39.62 -27.26
N VAL A 11 -34.17 39.33 -25.97
CA VAL A 11 -32.97 39.68 -25.22
C VAL A 11 -31.96 38.54 -25.41
N PHE A 12 -30.86 38.82 -26.13
CA PHE A 12 -29.70 37.94 -26.18
C PHE A 12 -28.87 38.14 -24.91
N ILE A 13 -28.91 37.15 -24.00
CA ILE A 13 -27.96 37.07 -22.89
C ILE A 13 -26.68 36.44 -23.45
N ALA A 14 -25.62 37.25 -23.57
CA ALA A 14 -24.30 36.74 -23.88
C ALA A 14 -23.79 35.91 -22.70
N ALA A 15 -23.71 34.58 -22.87
CA ALA A 15 -23.05 33.71 -21.90
C ALA A 15 -21.54 33.97 -21.94
N LEU A 16 -21.01 34.57 -20.87
CA LEU A 16 -19.56 34.63 -20.67
C LEU A 16 -19.06 33.20 -20.41
N PRO A 17 -17.93 32.79 -21.04
CA PRO A 17 -17.33 31.49 -20.77
C PRO A 17 -16.91 31.44 -19.30
N ALA A 18 -17.46 30.49 -18.56
CA ALA A 18 -16.99 30.17 -17.22
C ALA A 18 -15.51 29.75 -17.33
N HIS A 19 -14.60 30.58 -16.79
CA HIS A 19 -13.25 30.13 -16.49
C HIS A 19 -13.39 28.98 -15.49
N SER A 20 -13.16 27.75 -15.94
CA SER A 20 -12.94 26.63 -15.05
C SER A 20 -11.74 26.99 -14.19
N ALA A 21 -11.95 27.23 -12.89
CA ALA A 21 -10.84 27.30 -11.95
C ALA A 21 -10.05 26.00 -12.09
N GLU A 22 -8.78 26.12 -12.43
CA GLU A 22 -7.87 24.99 -12.53
C GLU A 22 -7.86 24.31 -11.15
N LYS A 23 -8.40 23.08 -11.06
CA LYS A 23 -8.41 22.32 -9.81
C LYS A 23 -6.95 22.11 -9.45
N LYS A 24 -6.48 22.81 -8.40
CA LYS A 24 -5.12 22.68 -7.90
C LYS A 24 -4.83 21.18 -7.71
N ALA A 25 -3.74 20.72 -8.30
CA ALA A 25 -3.31 19.32 -8.20
C ALA A 25 -3.32 18.88 -6.73
N GLU A 26 -3.99 17.77 -6.47
CA GLU A 26 -4.01 17.15 -5.15
C GLU A 26 -2.81 16.23 -5.06
N VAL A 27 -1.87 16.59 -4.19
CA VAL A 27 -0.67 15.81 -3.88
C VAL A 27 -0.94 15.07 -2.57
N VAL A 28 -0.78 13.75 -2.58
CA VAL A 28 -1.00 12.88 -1.43
C VAL A 28 0.28 12.09 -1.17
N PRO A 29 1.25 12.66 -0.44
CA PRO A 29 2.45 11.93 -0.07
C PRO A 29 2.14 10.85 0.96
N VAL A 30 2.90 9.76 0.90
CA VAL A 30 2.85 8.62 1.81
C VAL A 30 4.24 8.40 2.37
N VAL A 31 4.34 8.27 3.69
CA VAL A 31 5.60 8.17 4.42
C VAL A 31 5.56 7.01 5.41
N ALA A 32 6.53 6.09 5.34
CA ALA A 32 6.77 5.01 6.31
C ALA A 32 8.25 4.62 6.35
N ASP A 33 8.98 5.02 7.40
CA ASP A 33 10.43 4.82 7.48
C ASP A 33 11.13 5.44 6.24
N LEU A 34 11.87 4.66 5.45
CA LEU A 34 12.50 5.09 4.19
C LEU A 34 11.56 5.11 2.98
N LEU A 35 10.27 4.77 3.14
CA LEU A 35 9.27 4.99 2.11
C LEU A 35 8.94 6.48 2.04
N LEU A 36 9.27 7.13 0.93
CA LEU A 36 8.56 8.31 0.44
C LEU A 36 8.01 8.00 -0.95
N GLY A 37 6.72 8.24 -1.13
CA GLY A 37 6.04 8.11 -2.40
C GLY A 37 4.74 8.90 -2.36
N GLY A 38 3.87 8.69 -3.34
CA GLY A 38 2.52 9.21 -3.20
C GLY A 38 1.69 9.15 -4.46
N TRP A 39 0.54 9.77 -4.37
CA TRP A 39 -0.41 9.91 -5.46
C TRP A 39 -0.54 11.38 -5.84
N MET A 40 -0.53 11.67 -7.15
CA MET A 40 -0.83 13.00 -7.66
C MET A 40 -1.51 12.90 -9.02
N ASN A 41 -2.66 13.57 -9.16
CA ASN A 41 -3.40 13.70 -10.42
C ASN A 41 -3.64 12.36 -11.14
N GLY A 42 -4.03 11.32 -10.40
CA GLY A 42 -4.31 10.00 -10.98
C GLY A 42 -3.10 9.13 -11.23
N ASN A 43 -1.91 9.52 -10.76
CA ASN A 43 -0.68 8.74 -10.95
C ASN A 43 0.01 8.50 -9.61
N TRP A 44 0.53 7.29 -9.44
CA TRP A 44 1.48 6.95 -8.39
C TRP A 44 2.87 7.45 -8.78
N LEU A 45 3.52 8.16 -7.86
CA LEU A 45 4.80 8.83 -8.06
C LEU A 45 5.82 8.32 -7.04
N ASP A 46 7.05 8.12 -7.51
CA ASP A 46 8.21 7.79 -6.67
C ASP A 46 8.64 8.96 -5.76
N ALA A 47 9.61 8.68 -4.89
CA ALA A 47 10.16 9.62 -3.92
C ALA A 47 10.67 10.91 -4.57
N GLU A 48 11.47 10.80 -5.64
CA GLU A 48 12.08 11.95 -6.32
C GLU A 48 11.00 12.86 -6.92
N THR A 49 10.03 12.28 -7.62
CA THR A 49 8.98 13.05 -8.28
C THR A 49 8.03 13.67 -7.26
N ILE A 50 7.57 12.91 -6.25
CA ILE A 50 6.61 13.42 -5.27
C ILE A 50 7.24 14.51 -4.38
N ALA A 51 8.51 14.37 -3.99
CA ALA A 51 9.18 15.28 -3.07
C ALA A 51 9.15 16.75 -3.53
N SER A 52 9.30 16.98 -4.84
CA SER A 52 9.25 18.32 -5.44
C SER A 52 7.87 18.99 -5.39
N HIS A 53 6.81 18.24 -5.04
CA HIS A 53 5.42 18.71 -5.01
C HIS A 53 4.84 18.82 -3.60
N VAL A 54 5.49 18.26 -2.58
CA VAL A 54 5.00 18.30 -1.20
C VAL A 54 5.31 19.66 -0.56
N PRO A 55 4.30 20.44 -0.13
CA PRO A 55 4.54 21.69 0.57
C PRO A 55 4.94 21.44 2.04
N ALA A 56 5.80 22.29 2.58
CA ALA A 56 6.01 22.35 4.03
C ALA A 56 4.70 22.71 4.76
N GLY A 57 4.52 22.17 5.95
CA GLY A 57 3.32 22.42 6.76
C GLY A 57 2.10 21.62 6.31
N LEU A 58 2.27 20.60 5.47
CA LEU A 58 1.20 19.67 5.14
C LEU A 58 0.83 18.85 6.37
N VAL A 59 -0.48 18.72 6.62
CA VAL A 59 -0.99 17.86 7.69
C VAL A 59 -1.07 16.43 7.17
N TYR A 60 -0.54 15.49 7.95
CA TYR A 60 -0.56 14.07 7.69
C TYR A 60 -1.50 13.39 8.67
N LYS A 61 -2.35 12.53 8.12
CA LYS A 61 -3.10 11.56 8.89
C LYS A 61 -2.22 10.36 9.13
N THR A 62 -2.14 9.93 10.38
CA THR A 62 -1.30 8.80 10.76
C THR A 62 -2.16 7.58 11.02
N TYR A 63 -1.61 6.41 10.75
CA TYR A 63 -2.31 5.13 10.86
C TYR A 63 -1.37 4.08 11.44
N SER A 64 -1.88 3.32 12.40
CA SER A 64 -1.32 2.02 12.81
C SER A 64 -2.14 0.92 12.14
N PHE A 65 -1.74 -0.34 12.34
CA PHE A 65 -2.52 -1.49 11.87
C PHE A 65 -3.99 -1.47 12.36
N ASP A 66 -4.23 -1.05 13.61
CA ASP A 66 -5.54 -1.15 14.28
C ASP A 66 -6.42 0.11 14.17
N GLY A 67 -5.90 1.20 13.58
CA GLY A 67 -6.70 2.38 13.33
C GLY A 67 -5.93 3.68 13.05
N PRO A 68 -6.69 4.78 12.84
CA PRO A 68 -6.13 6.13 12.80
C PRO A 68 -5.44 6.50 14.12
N GLN A 69 -4.34 7.22 14.01
CA GLN A 69 -3.56 7.79 15.11
C GLN A 69 -3.69 9.33 15.09
N SER A 70 -2.90 10.03 15.92
CA SER A 70 -2.91 11.50 15.96
C SER A 70 -2.32 12.09 14.70
N ASP A 71 -3.06 12.97 14.02
CA ASP A 71 -2.55 13.76 12.89
C ASP A 71 -1.28 14.55 13.30
N THR A 72 -0.34 14.70 12.37
CA THR A 72 0.94 15.40 12.56
C THR A 72 1.21 16.39 11.42
N THR A 73 2.12 17.35 11.57
CA THR A 73 2.51 18.26 10.48
C THR A 73 3.90 17.92 9.96
N GLY A 74 4.02 17.74 8.65
CA GLY A 74 5.30 17.46 7.99
C GLY A 74 6.04 18.73 7.56
N PHE A 75 7.36 18.70 7.64
CA PHE A 75 8.23 19.70 6.99
C PHE A 75 8.31 19.46 5.47
N ALA A 76 9.02 20.34 4.75
CA ALA A 76 9.35 20.07 3.35
C ALA A 76 10.24 18.80 3.26
N PRO A 77 10.08 17.98 2.21
CA PRO A 77 10.99 16.87 1.98
C PRO A 77 12.44 17.33 1.87
N ARG A 78 13.35 16.51 2.40
CA ARG A 78 14.79 16.70 2.23
C ARG A 78 15.40 15.44 1.62
N TYR A 79 16.47 15.65 0.86
CA TYR A 79 17.29 14.56 0.34
C TYR A 79 18.44 14.31 1.31
N GLU A 80 18.65 13.05 1.66
CA GLU A 80 19.69 12.57 2.57
C GLU A 80 20.70 11.74 1.79
N GLU A 81 21.98 12.08 1.90
CA GLU A 81 23.09 11.38 1.23
C GLU A 81 23.91 10.51 2.19
N GLU A 82 23.81 10.75 3.50
CA GLU A 82 24.61 10.03 4.49
C GLU A 82 24.02 8.64 4.80
N GLY A 83 24.81 7.59 4.59
CA GLY A 83 24.43 6.21 4.87
C GLY A 83 23.68 5.55 3.70
N CYS A 84 22.49 6.06 3.37
CA CYS A 84 21.74 5.63 2.20
C CYS A 84 20.99 6.81 1.57
N GLU A 85 21.01 6.88 0.24
CA GLU A 85 20.36 7.95 -0.53
C GLU A 85 18.84 7.80 -0.47
N HIS A 86 18.15 8.75 0.14
CA HIS A 86 16.68 8.73 0.24
C HIS A 86 16.10 10.12 0.44
N TYR A 87 14.79 10.25 0.23
CA TYR A 87 14.04 11.42 0.65
C TYR A 87 13.34 11.15 1.97
N SER A 88 13.38 12.11 2.89
CA SER A 88 12.71 12.03 4.19
C SER A 88 11.85 13.26 4.45
N ILE A 89 10.85 13.08 5.31
CA ILE A 89 10.01 14.15 5.85
C ILE A 89 10.06 14.05 7.37
N ASP A 90 10.55 15.10 8.02
CA ASP A 90 10.45 15.25 9.47
C ASP A 90 9.06 15.74 9.85
N PHE A 91 8.67 15.46 11.10
CA PHE A 91 7.39 15.86 11.67
C PHE A 91 7.57 16.74 12.92
N ASP A 92 6.68 17.72 13.09
CA ASP A 92 6.78 18.81 14.07
C ASP A 92 6.66 18.37 15.55
N ASP A 93 6.00 17.25 15.79
CA ASP A 93 5.80 16.64 17.11
C ASP A 93 6.85 15.55 17.45
N GLY A 94 7.82 15.32 16.57
CA GLY A 94 8.78 14.24 16.67
C GLY A 94 8.20 12.86 16.33
N CYS A 95 7.06 12.81 15.63
CA CYS A 95 6.51 11.59 15.05
C CYS A 95 7.56 10.90 14.18
N VAL A 96 7.78 9.61 14.43
CA VAL A 96 8.68 8.76 13.65
C VAL A 96 7.83 7.68 13.00
N THR A 97 7.70 7.75 11.69
CA THR A 97 7.03 6.71 10.90
C THR A 97 7.86 5.44 10.85
N SER A 98 7.23 4.28 10.72
CA SER A 98 7.88 2.97 10.74
C SER A 98 6.97 1.91 10.10
N ASP A 99 7.34 0.64 10.24
CA ASP A 99 6.51 -0.53 9.92
C ASP A 99 5.22 -0.62 10.75
N THR A 100 5.10 0.20 11.80
CA THR A 100 3.93 0.27 12.69
C THR A 100 3.19 1.61 12.65
N LEU A 101 3.74 2.62 11.97
CA LEU A 101 3.12 3.94 11.82
C LEU A 101 3.31 4.52 10.41
N LEU A 102 2.21 4.60 9.66
CA LEU A 102 2.13 5.21 8.34
C LEU A 102 1.63 6.65 8.45
N ALA A 103 2.22 7.58 7.69
CA ALA A 103 1.71 8.94 7.55
C ALA A 103 1.27 9.21 6.10
N VAL A 104 0.04 9.72 5.92
CA VAL A 104 -0.54 10.05 4.61
C VAL A 104 -0.98 11.50 4.60
N GLY A 105 -0.44 12.30 3.67
CA GLY A 105 -0.74 13.73 3.49
C GLY A 105 -2.09 13.99 2.83
N SER A 106 -3.14 13.34 3.34
CA SER A 106 -4.49 13.37 2.80
C SER A 106 -5.48 14.14 3.70
N ARG A 107 -6.56 14.67 3.09
CA ARG A 107 -7.66 15.33 3.79
C ARG A 107 -8.75 14.37 4.28
N HIS A 108 -8.91 13.21 3.65
CA HIS A 108 -9.93 12.21 4.03
C HIS A 108 -9.40 11.22 5.05
N ASN A 109 -10.29 10.58 5.82
CA ASN A 109 -9.90 9.44 6.64
C ASN A 109 -9.69 8.22 5.74
N GLY A 110 -8.45 7.76 5.62
CA GLY A 110 -8.05 6.65 4.77
C GLY A 110 -8.34 5.27 5.35
N MET A 111 -8.85 5.15 6.58
CA MET A 111 -9.17 3.83 7.15
C MET A 111 -10.67 3.70 7.51
N PRO A 112 -11.60 3.80 6.53
CA PRO A 112 -13.02 3.59 6.75
C PRO A 112 -13.36 2.14 7.13
N ARG A 113 -12.53 1.18 6.73
CA ARG A 113 -12.63 -0.25 7.04
C ARG A 113 -11.31 -0.70 7.64
N ARG A 114 -11.37 -1.42 8.76
CA ARG A 114 -10.17 -1.78 9.52
C ARG A 114 -9.72 -3.19 9.17
N PRO A 115 -8.42 -3.40 8.89
CA PRO A 115 -7.90 -4.74 8.77
C PRO A 115 -7.98 -5.48 10.11
N ARG A 116 -8.06 -6.81 10.05
CA ARG A 116 -8.11 -7.68 11.23
C ARG A 116 -7.14 -8.83 11.07
N LEU A 117 -6.39 -9.12 12.13
CA LEU A 117 -5.62 -10.35 12.23
C LEU A 117 -6.56 -11.51 12.52
N GLN A 118 -6.51 -12.55 11.69
CA GLN A 118 -7.13 -13.83 11.96
C GLN A 118 -6.11 -14.72 12.70
N THR A 119 -6.44 -15.11 13.93
CA THR A 119 -5.57 -15.92 14.80
C THR A 119 -6.09 -17.34 15.01
N ASP A 120 -7.33 -17.62 14.61
CA ASP A 120 -7.98 -18.92 14.70
C ASP A 120 -8.36 -19.47 13.31
N GLY A 121 -8.81 -20.72 13.24
CA GLY A 121 -9.29 -21.31 11.99
C GLY A 121 -8.25 -21.32 10.86
N LEU A 122 -6.96 -21.41 11.19
CA LEU A 122 -5.86 -21.28 10.23
C LEU A 122 -5.67 -22.50 9.31
N LYS A 123 -6.30 -23.63 9.66
CA LYS A 123 -6.11 -24.91 8.97
C LYS A 123 -6.28 -24.85 7.44
N PRO A 124 -7.30 -24.17 6.88
CA PRO A 124 -7.44 -24.08 5.43
C PRO A 124 -6.30 -23.29 4.75
N TYR A 125 -5.67 -22.35 5.46
CA TYR A 125 -4.51 -21.61 4.95
C TYR A 125 -3.23 -22.45 5.03
N GLU A 126 -3.06 -23.24 6.10
CA GLU A 126 -1.97 -24.23 6.18
C GLU A 126 -2.05 -25.24 5.02
N GLU A 127 -3.25 -25.76 4.74
CA GLU A 127 -3.49 -26.69 3.63
C GLU A 127 -3.24 -26.05 2.26
N LEU A 128 -3.65 -24.79 2.09
CA LEU A 128 -3.35 -23.99 0.91
C LEU A 128 -1.83 -23.87 0.71
N VAL A 129 -1.11 -23.42 1.73
CA VAL A 129 0.36 -23.25 1.70
C VAL A 129 1.04 -24.59 1.43
N ALA A 130 0.66 -25.67 2.11
CA ALA A 130 1.20 -27.02 1.86
C ALA A 130 1.02 -27.45 0.39
N GLY A 131 -0.08 -27.05 -0.25
CA GLY A 131 -0.29 -27.26 -1.68
C GLY A 131 0.75 -26.55 -2.56
N TYR A 132 1.08 -25.29 -2.25
CA TYR A 132 2.14 -24.53 -2.93
C TYR A 132 3.52 -25.13 -2.66
N LEU A 133 3.84 -25.49 -1.42
CA LEU A 133 5.11 -26.12 -1.05
C LEU A 133 5.31 -27.42 -1.83
N LYS A 134 4.32 -28.32 -1.80
CA LYS A 134 4.38 -29.60 -2.52
C LYS A 134 4.53 -29.40 -4.03
N LYS A 135 3.78 -28.46 -4.62
CA LYS A 135 3.87 -28.14 -6.05
C LYS A 135 5.28 -27.69 -6.44
N ASN A 136 5.94 -26.97 -5.55
CA ASN A 136 7.28 -26.43 -5.73
C ASN A 136 8.36 -27.30 -5.06
N GLY A 137 8.11 -28.58 -4.77
CA GLY A 137 9.15 -29.49 -4.27
C GLY A 137 9.78 -29.10 -2.92
N ILE A 138 9.05 -28.34 -2.10
CA ILE A 138 9.45 -27.99 -0.73
C ILE A 138 8.76 -28.94 0.25
N PHE A 139 9.54 -29.53 1.13
CA PHE A 139 9.13 -30.56 2.09
C PHE A 139 8.99 -30.04 3.53
N ALA A 140 9.09 -28.73 3.73
CA ALA A 140 8.83 -28.12 5.03
C ALA A 140 7.34 -28.15 5.40
N GLU A 141 7.06 -28.12 6.70
CA GLU A 141 5.71 -27.90 7.21
C GLU A 141 5.25 -26.45 6.91
N PRO A 142 3.97 -26.23 6.57
CA PRO A 142 3.44 -24.89 6.37
C PRO A 142 3.47 -24.10 7.69
N GLN A 143 3.97 -22.87 7.64
CA GLN A 143 4.12 -21.95 8.77
C GLN A 143 3.42 -20.65 8.41
N ILE A 144 2.26 -20.43 9.00
CA ILE A 144 1.49 -19.20 8.82
C ILE A 144 2.04 -18.15 9.80
N GLN A 145 2.59 -17.06 9.25
CA GLN A 145 3.11 -15.94 10.03
C GLN A 145 2.02 -14.90 10.29
N GLN A 146 1.19 -14.64 9.29
CA GLN A 146 0.13 -13.64 9.37
C GLN A 146 -1.03 -13.99 8.45
N VAL A 147 -2.27 -13.76 8.90
CA VAL A 147 -3.46 -13.73 8.06
C VAL A 147 -4.21 -12.43 8.34
N VAL A 148 -4.24 -11.54 7.35
CA VAL A 148 -4.96 -10.26 7.43
C VAL A 148 -6.23 -10.36 6.62
N ARG A 149 -7.35 -9.93 7.21
CA ARG A 149 -8.65 -9.81 6.55
C ARG A 149 -9.07 -8.36 6.49
N VAL A 150 -9.52 -7.91 5.34
CA VAL A 150 -9.98 -6.54 5.14
C VAL A 150 -10.90 -6.47 3.92
N ASP A 151 -11.99 -5.72 4.03
CA ASP A 151 -12.82 -5.35 2.89
C ASP A 151 -12.15 -4.16 2.18
N LEU A 152 -11.49 -4.43 1.04
CA LEU A 152 -10.69 -3.42 0.36
C LEU A 152 -11.56 -2.44 -0.42
N ASP A 153 -12.62 -2.89 -1.09
CA ASP A 153 -13.43 -2.06 -2.01
C ASP A 153 -14.78 -1.60 -1.44
N GLY A 154 -15.14 -2.04 -0.24
CA GLY A 154 -16.37 -1.66 0.44
C GLY A 154 -17.59 -2.45 -0.01
N ASP A 155 -17.43 -3.61 -0.68
CA ASP A 155 -18.55 -4.45 -1.11
C ASP A 155 -19.12 -5.34 0.03
N GLY A 156 -18.48 -5.34 1.20
CA GLY A 156 -18.84 -6.12 2.38
C GLY A 156 -18.24 -7.53 2.42
N SER A 157 -17.54 -7.94 1.37
CA SER A 157 -16.70 -9.14 1.34
C SER A 157 -15.29 -8.77 1.82
N GLU A 158 -14.66 -9.64 2.60
CA GLU A 158 -13.27 -9.43 2.99
C GLU A 158 -12.33 -10.15 2.02
N GLU A 159 -11.34 -9.43 1.52
CA GLU A 159 -10.11 -9.98 0.98
C GLU A 159 -9.23 -10.53 2.10
N VAL A 160 -8.35 -11.47 1.75
CA VAL A 160 -7.44 -12.10 2.69
C VAL A 160 -6.02 -12.11 2.16
N VAL A 161 -5.09 -11.57 2.94
CA VAL A 161 -3.65 -11.70 2.70
C VAL A 161 -3.09 -12.76 3.65
N VAL A 162 -2.34 -13.70 3.10
CA VAL A 162 -1.70 -14.79 3.85
C VAL A 162 -0.20 -14.65 3.68
N VAL A 163 0.50 -14.40 4.78
CA VAL A 163 1.96 -14.43 4.85
C VAL A 163 2.37 -15.74 5.50
N ALA A 164 3.18 -16.52 4.79
CA ALA A 164 3.68 -17.81 5.24
C ALA A 164 5.15 -17.97 4.89
N GLY A 165 5.90 -18.61 5.76
CA GLY A 165 7.34 -18.76 5.57
C GLY A 165 8.04 -19.26 6.82
N ASN A 166 9.20 -19.86 6.60
CA ASN A 166 10.17 -20.23 7.63
C ASN A 166 11.52 -19.51 7.43
N ALA A 167 11.56 -18.56 6.49
CA ALA A 167 12.69 -17.69 6.24
C ALA A 167 13.02 -16.80 7.46
N ASP A 168 14.27 -16.84 7.89
CA ASP A 168 14.82 -15.90 8.86
C ASP A 168 15.62 -14.82 8.11
N ALA A 169 15.00 -13.66 7.92
CA ALA A 169 15.61 -12.52 7.22
C ALA A 169 16.80 -11.90 7.97
N SER A 170 17.09 -12.32 9.21
CA SER A 170 18.29 -11.88 9.94
C SER A 170 19.54 -12.69 9.61
N ASN A 171 19.40 -13.73 8.77
CA ASN A 171 20.46 -14.70 8.47
C ASN A 171 20.83 -14.69 6.98
N THR A 172 22.13 -14.83 6.69
CA THR A 172 22.67 -14.95 5.33
C THR A 172 22.79 -16.40 4.85
N ARG A 173 22.32 -17.36 5.65
CA ARG A 173 22.33 -18.79 5.35
C ARG A 173 20.93 -19.29 5.02
N PHE A 174 20.86 -20.09 3.97
CA PHE A 174 19.65 -20.78 3.54
C PHE A 174 19.79 -22.23 3.92
N VAL A 175 18.71 -22.75 4.47
CA VAL A 175 18.57 -24.19 4.64
C VAL A 175 17.67 -24.67 3.52
N GLU A 176 17.99 -25.82 2.95
CA GLU A 176 17.09 -26.55 2.06
C GLU A 176 15.68 -26.60 2.68
N ASN A 177 14.65 -26.38 1.85
CA ASN A 177 13.25 -26.25 2.27
C ASN A 177 12.91 -24.94 3.00
N THR A 178 13.76 -23.91 2.90
CA THR A 178 13.37 -22.54 3.25
C THR A 178 12.40 -22.00 2.21
N TYR A 179 11.39 -21.26 2.64
CA TYR A 179 10.46 -20.57 1.76
C TYR A 179 9.91 -19.28 2.38
N SER A 180 9.42 -18.42 1.51
CA SER A 180 8.69 -17.20 1.86
C SER A 180 7.60 -16.97 0.82
N LEU A 181 6.37 -16.78 1.28
CA LEU A 181 5.17 -16.80 0.44
C LEU A 181 4.18 -15.75 0.94
N VAL A 182 3.72 -14.90 0.01
CA VAL A 182 2.61 -13.97 0.25
C VAL A 182 1.53 -14.24 -0.77
N LEU A 183 0.36 -14.68 -0.29
CA LEU A 183 -0.81 -14.97 -1.10
C LEU A 183 -1.89 -13.94 -0.84
N PHE A 184 -2.57 -13.53 -1.90
CA PHE A 184 -3.76 -12.70 -1.84
C PHE A 184 -4.98 -13.50 -2.29
N ARG A 185 -6.05 -13.46 -1.52
CA ARG A 185 -7.28 -14.20 -1.79
C ARG A 185 -8.48 -13.27 -1.80
N ARG A 186 -9.36 -13.49 -2.76
CA ARG A 186 -10.58 -12.69 -2.94
C ARG A 186 -11.71 -13.53 -3.52
N LEU A 187 -12.94 -13.05 -3.34
CA LEU A 187 -14.11 -13.69 -3.93
C LEU A 187 -14.43 -13.05 -5.29
N VAL A 188 -14.58 -13.87 -6.32
CA VAL A 188 -15.04 -13.43 -7.65
C VAL A 188 -16.15 -14.35 -8.11
N ASN A 189 -17.36 -13.82 -8.25
CA ASN A 189 -18.55 -14.58 -8.66
C ASN A 189 -18.78 -15.85 -7.80
N GLY A 190 -18.61 -15.73 -6.48
CA GLY A 190 -18.78 -16.83 -5.53
C GLY A 190 -17.64 -17.87 -5.52
N LYS A 191 -16.56 -17.63 -6.26
CA LYS A 191 -15.36 -18.49 -6.26
C LYS A 191 -14.20 -17.75 -5.61
N VAL A 192 -13.46 -18.44 -4.76
CA VAL A 192 -12.22 -17.89 -4.21
C VAL A 192 -11.13 -17.98 -5.27
N LEU A 193 -10.54 -16.84 -5.60
CA LEU A 193 -9.31 -16.75 -6.39
C LEU A 193 -8.14 -16.51 -5.44
N THR A 194 -6.97 -17.05 -5.79
CA THR A 194 -5.71 -16.83 -5.08
C THR A 194 -4.69 -16.32 -6.08
N ASP A 195 -4.18 -15.12 -5.83
CA ASP A 195 -3.06 -14.50 -6.53
C ASP A 195 -1.80 -14.63 -5.66
N ILE A 196 -0.64 -14.81 -6.30
CA ILE A 196 0.65 -14.84 -5.60
C ILE A 196 1.23 -13.43 -5.69
N LEU A 197 1.54 -12.82 -4.54
CA LEU A 197 2.24 -11.53 -4.51
C LEU A 197 3.75 -11.73 -4.48
N HIS A 198 4.21 -12.67 -3.65
CA HIS A 198 5.62 -13.08 -3.56
C HIS A 198 5.70 -14.58 -3.35
N GLU A 199 6.67 -15.23 -4.00
CA GLU A 199 7.06 -16.60 -3.69
C GLU A 199 8.56 -16.80 -3.87
N HIS A 200 9.19 -17.37 -2.86
CA HIS A 200 10.61 -17.75 -2.89
C HIS A 200 10.74 -19.14 -2.26
N TYR A 201 11.49 -20.01 -2.93
CA TYR A 201 11.71 -21.40 -2.51
C TYR A 201 13.18 -21.75 -2.66
N TYR A 202 13.78 -22.29 -1.59
CA TYR A 202 15.19 -22.65 -1.56
C TYR A 202 15.33 -24.18 -1.52
N HIS A 203 15.93 -24.73 -2.58
CA HIS A 203 16.05 -26.18 -2.80
C HIS A 203 17.37 -26.79 -2.35
N GLU A 204 18.32 -25.95 -1.94
CA GLU A 204 19.62 -26.37 -1.49
C GLU A 204 20.11 -25.41 -0.41
N ASN A 205 21.10 -25.85 0.36
CA ASN A 205 21.79 -24.97 1.28
C ASN A 205 22.69 -24.03 0.48
N SER A 206 22.61 -22.74 0.76
CA SER A 206 23.57 -21.75 0.25
C SER A 206 23.97 -20.78 1.36
N GLU A 207 25.01 -20.00 1.11
CA GLU A 207 25.49 -18.96 2.00
C GLU A 207 25.92 -17.78 1.15
N GLY A 208 25.45 -16.58 1.49
CA GLY A 208 25.78 -15.37 0.75
C GLY A 208 24.76 -14.26 0.96
N MET A 209 25.24 -13.02 1.03
CA MET A 209 24.38 -11.85 1.25
C MET A 209 23.39 -11.62 0.10
N ALA A 210 23.81 -11.91 -1.14
CA ALA A 210 23.04 -11.63 -2.35
C ALA A 210 21.74 -12.45 -2.47
N ASP A 211 21.64 -13.56 -1.75
CA ASP A 211 20.50 -14.47 -1.88
C ASP A 211 19.52 -14.37 -0.70
N SER A 212 19.78 -13.48 0.29
CA SER A 212 19.20 -13.51 1.66
C SER A 212 17.69 -13.64 1.70
N PRO A 213 17.13 -14.50 2.59
CA PRO A 213 15.76 -14.92 2.42
C PRO A 213 14.87 -13.81 2.90
N SER A 214 13.97 -13.38 2.01
CA SER A 214 13.05 -12.30 2.31
C SER A 214 11.96 -12.77 3.26
N SER A 215 11.65 -11.97 4.28
CA SER A 215 10.44 -12.13 5.10
C SER A 215 9.50 -10.96 4.83
N TYR A 216 8.21 -11.17 5.00
CA TYR A 216 7.19 -10.18 4.72
C TYR A 216 6.24 -10.01 5.90
N GLU A 217 5.57 -8.87 5.95
CA GLU A 217 4.45 -8.58 6.85
C GLU A 217 3.50 -7.59 6.17
N THR A 218 2.19 -7.81 6.28
CA THR A 218 1.20 -6.81 5.91
C THR A 218 1.06 -5.81 7.04
N VAL A 219 1.32 -4.54 6.74
CA VAL A 219 1.43 -3.49 7.77
C VAL A 219 0.23 -2.55 7.78
N PHE A 220 -0.32 -2.18 6.62
CA PHE A 220 -1.43 -1.24 6.54
C PHE A 220 -2.43 -1.58 5.42
N ALA A 221 -3.68 -1.18 5.62
CA ALA A 221 -4.70 -1.11 4.57
C ALA A 221 -5.39 0.26 4.68
N VAL A 222 -5.10 1.16 3.74
CA VAL A 222 -5.47 2.59 3.80
C VAL A 222 -5.83 3.08 2.40
N ASP A 223 -6.99 3.72 2.26
CA ASP A 223 -7.38 4.54 1.10
C ASP A 223 -6.50 5.79 1.08
N ILE A 224 -5.39 5.71 0.35
CA ILE A 224 -4.42 6.77 0.20
C ILE A 224 -4.96 7.79 -0.79
N ASN A 225 -5.45 7.34 -1.94
CA ASN A 225 -5.77 8.21 -3.07
C ASN A 225 -7.15 8.90 -2.99
N GLY A 226 -8.03 8.47 -2.08
CA GLY A 226 -9.36 9.00 -1.83
C GLY A 226 -10.46 8.46 -2.72
N ASP A 227 -10.24 7.35 -3.43
CA ASP A 227 -11.23 6.74 -4.32
C ASP A 227 -12.21 5.80 -3.60
N GLY A 228 -12.01 5.57 -2.30
CA GLY A 228 -12.84 4.72 -1.46
C GLY A 228 -12.45 3.24 -1.48
N VAL A 229 -11.42 2.86 -2.25
CA VAL A 229 -10.76 1.54 -2.22
C VAL A 229 -9.48 1.66 -1.38
N LEU A 230 -9.23 0.69 -0.51
CA LEU A 230 -8.01 0.69 0.30
C LEU A 230 -6.82 0.18 -0.52
N GLU A 231 -5.69 0.87 -0.44
CA GLU A 231 -4.40 0.32 -0.81
C GLU A 231 -3.84 -0.56 0.31
N LEU A 232 -3.13 -1.61 -0.08
CA LEU A 232 -2.40 -2.50 0.82
C LEU A 232 -0.92 -2.10 0.86
N LEU A 233 -0.35 -1.94 2.05
CA LEU A 233 1.09 -1.83 2.24
C LEU A 233 1.66 -3.15 2.75
N LEU A 234 2.61 -3.69 2.00
CA LEU A 234 3.40 -4.85 2.38
C LEU A 234 4.81 -4.38 2.74
N TYR A 235 5.27 -4.76 3.93
CA TYR A 235 6.63 -4.59 4.36
C TYR A 235 7.42 -5.87 4.04
N GLY A 236 8.55 -5.71 3.37
CA GLY A 236 9.51 -6.77 3.09
C GLY A 236 10.84 -6.44 3.75
N ARG A 237 11.57 -7.48 4.18
CA ARG A 237 12.95 -7.32 4.66
C ARG A 237 13.80 -8.53 4.33
N TYR A 238 15.07 -8.28 4.13
CA TYR A 238 16.13 -9.28 4.00
C TYR A 238 17.31 -8.86 4.88
N TYR A 239 18.38 -9.65 4.87
CA TYR A 239 19.58 -9.31 5.61
C TYR A 239 20.17 -7.97 5.14
N GLU A 240 20.25 -6.98 6.03
CA GLU A 240 20.74 -5.60 5.77
C GLU A 240 19.82 -4.69 4.92
N GLY A 241 18.60 -5.13 4.58
CA GLY A 241 17.69 -4.33 3.77
C GLY A 241 16.22 -4.52 4.10
N PHE A 242 15.42 -3.53 3.72
CA PHE A 242 13.97 -3.57 3.86
C PHE A 242 13.31 -2.66 2.84
N TRP A 243 12.04 -2.92 2.58
CA TRP A 243 11.26 -2.13 1.64
C TRP A 243 9.77 -2.19 1.95
N TYR A 244 9.06 -1.22 1.40
CA TYR A 244 7.61 -1.18 1.40
C TYR A 244 7.12 -1.26 -0.03
N GLU A 245 6.02 -1.96 -0.23
CA GLU A 245 5.30 -2.02 -1.49
C GLU A 245 3.87 -1.56 -1.27
N ILE A 246 3.41 -0.62 -2.09
CA ILE A 246 2.01 -0.20 -2.12
C ILE A 246 1.34 -0.96 -3.26
N TYR A 247 0.21 -1.59 -2.94
CA TYR A 247 -0.63 -2.29 -3.90
C TYR A 247 -2.00 -1.64 -4.00
N GLU A 248 -2.39 -1.31 -5.23
CA GLU A 248 -3.72 -0.83 -5.57
C GLU A 248 -4.64 -2.02 -5.88
N PHE A 249 -5.84 -2.03 -5.30
CA PHE A 249 -6.82 -3.09 -5.52
C PHE A 249 -7.80 -2.75 -6.65
N SER A 250 -8.16 -3.77 -7.43
CA SER A 250 -9.17 -3.64 -8.48
C SER A 250 -9.88 -4.97 -8.70
N SER A 251 -10.88 -4.97 -9.59
CA SER A 251 -11.53 -6.20 -10.08
C SER A 251 -10.56 -7.24 -10.67
N LYS A 252 -9.33 -6.85 -11.03
CA LYS A 252 -8.29 -7.76 -11.54
C LYS A 252 -7.38 -8.32 -10.45
N GLY A 253 -7.49 -7.87 -9.21
CA GLY A 253 -6.61 -8.22 -8.09
C GLY A 253 -5.75 -7.03 -7.66
N LEU A 254 -4.69 -7.32 -6.91
CA LEU A 254 -3.71 -6.34 -6.47
C LEU A 254 -2.67 -6.06 -7.56
N LYS A 255 -2.32 -4.78 -7.73
CA LYS A 255 -1.23 -4.34 -8.59
C LYS A 255 -0.26 -3.52 -7.76
N LYS A 256 1.03 -3.90 -7.75
CA LYS A 256 2.07 -3.07 -7.16
C LYS A 256 2.18 -1.75 -7.93
N VAL A 257 2.05 -0.64 -7.23
CA VAL A 257 2.08 0.71 -7.79
C VAL A 257 3.28 1.53 -7.32
N LEU A 258 3.86 1.16 -6.17
CA LEU A 258 5.04 1.82 -5.63
C LEU A 258 5.89 0.82 -4.83
N SER A 259 7.19 1.05 -4.82
CA SER A 259 8.15 0.33 -3.97
C SER A 259 9.27 1.28 -3.57
N ALA A 260 9.66 1.30 -2.30
CA ALA A 260 10.83 2.05 -1.82
C ALA A 260 11.37 1.45 -0.53
N GLY A 261 12.66 1.65 -0.28
CA GLY A 261 13.33 1.14 0.92
C GLY A 261 14.85 1.14 0.78
N LEU A 262 15.51 0.46 1.71
CA LEU A 262 16.95 0.24 1.69
C LEU A 262 17.29 -1.05 0.96
N GLY A 263 18.02 -0.92 -0.16
CA GLY A 263 18.41 -2.04 -1.01
C GLY A 263 17.27 -2.63 -1.85
N ALA A 264 16.19 -1.87 -1.99
CA ALA A 264 14.97 -2.18 -2.73
C ALA A 264 15.08 -1.92 -4.24
#